data_AF-A0A2A4Z0W6-F1
#
_entry.id   AF-A0A2A4Z0W6-F1
#
_cell.length_a   1.000
_cell.length_b   1.000
_cell.length_c   1.000
_cell.angle_alpha   90.00
_cell.angle_beta   90.00
_cell.angle_gamma   90.00
#
_symmetry.space_group_name_H-M   'P 1'
#
loop_
_entity.id
_entity.type
_entity.pdbx_description
1 polymer ?
#
loop_
_entity_poly.entity_id
_entity_poly.type
_entity_poly.pdbx_seq_one_letter_code
_entity_poly.pdbx_strand_id
1 'polypeptide(L)'
;MKQTDDKSSDRLVSIRIDIANRMRLVRRVLGFSQKEFALKLEFSLSSYKSYEIARRDLPLIQAIIFCEKFNIELQWLVYGEGLPQKELDNEFLMTLIDYK
;
A
#
# COMPACT_ATOMS: atom_id res chain seq x y z
N MET A 1 -30.34 17.05 14.54
CA MET A 1 -30.04 16.30 13.31
C MET A 1 -28.65 16.68 12.82
N LYS A 2 -27.62 15.95 13.25
CA LYS A 2 -26.26 15.89 12.67
C LYS A 2 -25.60 14.59 13.16
N GLN A 3 -25.75 13.51 12.40
CA GLN A 3 -25.16 12.19 12.70
C GLN A 3 -24.46 11.59 11.47
N THR A 4 -24.22 12.41 10.44
CA THR A 4 -23.76 11.96 9.11
C THR A 4 -22.28 12.21 8.82
N ASP A 5 -21.63 13.12 9.55
CA ASP A 5 -20.24 13.55 9.26
C ASP A 5 -19.16 12.64 9.88
N ASP A 6 -19.50 11.93 10.96
CA ASP A 6 -18.55 11.10 11.75
C ASP A 6 -18.14 9.81 11.02
N LYS A 7 -19.13 9.05 10.52
CA LYS A 7 -18.91 7.77 9.81
C LYS A 7 -18.12 7.90 8.51
N SER A 8 -18.26 9.03 7.83
CA SER A 8 -17.57 9.28 6.55
C SER A 8 -16.08 9.54 6.78
N SER A 9 -15.74 10.24 7.86
CA SER A 9 -14.36 10.46 8.31
C SER A 9 -13.70 9.14 8.71
N ASP A 10 -14.39 8.32 9.50
CA ASP A 10 -13.89 7.01 9.95
C ASP A 10 -13.57 6.07 8.78
N ARG A 11 -14.44 6.06 7.76
CA ARG A 11 -14.21 5.25 6.56
C ARG A 11 -12.94 5.67 5.81
N LEU A 12 -12.73 6.97 5.63
CA LEU A 12 -11.53 7.48 4.96
C LEU A 12 -10.25 7.18 5.76
N VAL A 13 -10.32 7.27 7.08
CA VAL A 13 -9.21 6.88 7.98
C VAL A 13 -8.89 5.39 7.80
N SER A 14 -9.90 4.52 7.77
CA SER A 14 -9.70 3.08 7.54
C SER A 14 -9.02 2.80 6.20
N ILE A 15 -9.51 3.40 5.11
CA ILE A 15 -8.95 3.20 3.76
C ILE A 15 -7.46 3.58 3.72
N ARG A 16 -7.08 4.70 4.35
CA ARG A 16 -5.68 5.12 4.41
C ARG A 16 -4.81 4.11 5.15
N ILE A 17 -5.30 3.59 6.29
CA ILE A 17 -4.59 2.57 7.08
C ILE A 17 -4.41 1.29 6.25
N ASP A 18 -5.44 0.88 5.52
CA ASP A 18 -5.40 -0.34 4.70
C ASP A 18 -4.39 -0.21 3.54
N ILE A 19 -4.37 0.93 2.85
CA ILE A 19 -3.36 1.23 1.80
C ILE A 19 -1.95 1.18 2.41
N ALA A 20 -1.73 1.83 3.55
CA ALA A 20 -0.44 1.86 4.24
C ALA A 20 0.04 0.44 4.61
N ASN A 21 -0.86 -0.40 5.13
CA ASN A 21 -0.57 -1.79 5.48
C ASN A 21 -0.18 -2.62 4.26
N ARG A 22 -0.86 -2.44 3.11
CA ARG A 22 -0.52 -3.14 1.86
C ARG A 22 0.82 -2.69 1.27
N MET A 23 1.13 -1.38 1.32
CA MET A 23 2.48 -0.89 0.94
C MET A 23 3.58 -1.53 1.81
N ARG A 24 3.33 -1.62 3.13
CA ARG A 24 4.24 -2.27 4.08
C ARG A 24 4.41 -3.75 3.80
N LEU A 25 3.32 -4.45 3.49
CA LEU A 25 3.34 -5.87 3.14
C LEU A 25 4.24 -6.12 1.95
N VAL A 26 4.00 -5.43 0.82
CA VAL A 26 4.81 -5.56 -0.40
C VAL A 26 6.29 -5.30 -0.10
N ARG A 27 6.61 -4.23 0.63
CA ARG A 27 8.00 -3.93 1.01
C ARG A 27 8.64 -5.06 1.82
N ARG A 28 7.91 -5.61 2.80
CA ARG A 28 8.43 -6.67 3.68
C ARG A 28 8.63 -7.99 2.95
N VAL A 29 7.69 -8.36 2.08
CA VAL A 29 7.80 -9.56 1.24
C VAL A 29 9.01 -9.47 0.33
N LEU A 30 9.25 -8.30 -0.26
CA LEU A 30 10.42 -8.05 -1.11
C LEU A 30 11.73 -7.84 -0.33
N GLY A 31 11.71 -7.93 1.01
CA GLY A 31 12.91 -7.88 1.84
C GLY A 31 13.60 -6.52 1.96
N PHE A 32 12.95 -5.41 1.56
CA PHE A 32 13.58 -4.08 1.56
C PHE A 32 13.35 -3.31 2.86
N SER A 33 14.34 -2.52 3.28
CA SER A 33 14.17 -1.48 4.30
C SER A 33 13.32 -0.31 3.75
N GLN A 34 12.78 0.53 4.64
CA GLN A 34 12.03 1.73 4.22
C GLN A 34 12.89 2.68 3.36
N LYS A 35 14.21 2.74 3.62
CA LYS A 35 15.13 3.59 2.86
C LYS A 35 15.34 3.08 1.44
N GLU A 36 15.60 1.77 1.29
CA GLU A 36 15.78 1.15 -0.02
C GLU A 36 14.50 1.23 -0.85
N PHE A 37 13.35 1.03 -0.20
CA PHE A 37 12.07 1.05 -0.88
C PHE A 37 11.70 2.47 -1.35
N ALA A 38 11.90 3.49 -0.51
CA ALA A 38 11.73 4.89 -0.91
C ALA A 38 12.64 5.27 -2.08
N LEU A 39 13.90 4.82 -2.06
CA LEU A 39 14.85 5.06 -3.16
C LEU A 39 14.38 4.42 -4.47
N LYS A 40 13.89 3.17 -4.44
CA LYS A 40 13.36 2.48 -5.64
C LYS A 40 12.15 3.16 -6.25
N LEU A 41 11.33 3.81 -5.43
CA LEU A 41 10.15 4.58 -5.82
C LEU A 41 10.47 6.02 -6.21
N GLU A 42 11.71 6.47 -6.03
CA GLU A 42 12.11 7.88 -6.17
C GLU A 42 11.31 8.81 -5.25
N PHE A 43 10.91 8.31 -4.08
CA PHE A 43 10.23 9.08 -3.04
C PHE A 43 11.24 9.56 -2.00
N SER A 44 10.95 10.69 -1.36
CA SER A 44 11.67 11.03 -0.13
C SER A 44 11.36 10.02 0.98
N LEU A 45 12.39 9.63 1.74
CA LEU A 45 12.24 8.72 2.88
C LEU A 45 11.16 9.20 3.87
N SER A 46 11.09 10.51 4.11
CA SER A 46 10.09 11.12 5.00
C SER A 46 8.66 10.93 4.49
N SER A 47 8.46 11.09 3.17
CA SER A 47 7.13 10.89 2.57
C SER A 47 6.73 9.43 2.61
N TYR A 48 7.62 8.52 2.19
CA TYR A 48 7.34 7.08 2.25
C TYR A 48 7.01 6.61 3.68
N LYS A 49 7.81 7.03 4.68
CA LYS A 49 7.52 6.76 6.10
C LYS A 49 6.13 7.24 6.52
N SER A 50 5.74 8.44 6.08
CA SER A 50 4.44 9.02 6.42
C SER A 50 3.28 8.26 5.77
N TYR A 51 3.46 7.77 4.55
CA TYR A 51 2.48 6.93 3.86
C TYR A 51 2.32 5.57 4.55
N GLU A 52 3.44 4.89 4.84
CA GLU A 52 3.44 3.53 5.39
C GLU A 52 2.88 3.42 6.82
N ILE A 53 2.79 4.54 7.55
CA ILE A 53 2.15 4.61 8.88
C ILE A 53 0.79 5.31 8.86
N ALA A 54 0.22 5.55 7.67
CA ALA A 54 -1.06 6.24 7.51
C ALA A 54 -1.13 7.65 8.15
N ARG A 55 0.03 8.32 8.31
CA ARG A 55 0.10 9.71 8.81
C ARG A 55 -0.26 10.72 7.72
N ARG A 56 -0.04 10.36 6.46
CA ARG A 56 -0.42 11.17 5.28
C ARG A 56 -1.05 10.26 4.25
N ASP A 57 -2.06 10.78 3.55
CA ASP A 57 -2.66 10.13 2.39
C ASP A 57 -1.58 9.89 1.31
N LEU A 58 -1.62 8.72 0.66
CA LEU A 58 -0.83 8.44 -0.52
C LEU A 58 -1.49 9.11 -1.73
N PRO A 59 -0.85 10.09 -2.40
CA PRO A 59 -1.47 10.69 -3.58
C PRO A 59 -1.51 9.69 -4.74
N LEU A 60 -2.51 9.82 -5.62
CA LEU A 60 -2.81 8.83 -6.66
C LEU A 60 -1.62 8.56 -7.59
N ILE A 61 -0.88 9.59 -7.99
CA ILE A 61 0.30 9.44 -8.85
C ILE A 61 1.37 8.57 -8.19
N GLN A 62 1.61 8.74 -6.88
CA GLN A 62 2.54 7.91 -6.13
C GLN A 62 2.01 6.47 -5.97
N ALA A 63 0.71 6.27 -5.85
CA ALA A 63 0.10 4.94 -5.86
C ALA A 63 0.33 4.22 -7.19
N ILE A 64 0.17 4.92 -8.32
CA ILE A 64 0.41 4.39 -9.66
C ILE A 64 1.90 4.04 -9.83
N ILE A 65 2.82 4.94 -9.47
CA ILE A 65 4.27 4.67 -9.51
C ILE A 65 4.62 3.43 -8.69
N PHE A 66 4.06 3.30 -7.49
CA PHE A 66 4.24 2.11 -6.66
C PHE A 66 3.75 0.85 -7.35
N CYS A 67 2.56 0.90 -7.94
CA CYS A 67 1.94 -0.23 -8.61
C CYS A 67 2.75 -0.68 -9.82
N GLU A 68 3.20 0.25 -10.66
CA GLU A 68 4.04 -0.04 -11.82
C GLU A 68 5.41 -0.57 -11.41
N LYS A 69 6.04 0.01 -10.40
CA LYS A 69 7.40 -0.38 -9.98
C LYS A 69 7.49 -1.80 -9.45
N PHE A 70 6.43 -2.26 -8.77
CA PHE A 70 6.41 -3.55 -8.07
C PHE A 70 5.40 -4.54 -8.65
N ASN A 71 4.90 -4.27 -9.86
CA ASN A 71 3.90 -5.08 -10.54
C ASN A 71 2.65 -5.37 -9.67
N ILE A 72 2.20 -4.38 -8.92
CA ILE A 72 1.03 -4.48 -8.03
C ILE A 72 -0.23 -3.97 -8.74
N GLU A 73 -1.36 -4.64 -8.51
CA GLU A 73 -2.66 -4.19 -8.98
C GLU A 73 -3.20 -3.03 -8.14
N LEU A 74 -3.59 -1.94 -8.79
CA LEU A 74 -4.06 -0.73 -8.11
C LEU A 74 -5.36 -0.99 -7.35
N GLN A 75 -6.25 -1.82 -7.90
CA GLN A 75 -7.49 -2.22 -7.24
C GLN A 75 -7.21 -2.94 -5.92
N TRP A 76 -6.23 -3.85 -5.91
CA TRP A 76 -5.81 -4.53 -4.68
C TRP A 76 -5.16 -3.56 -3.70
N LEU A 77 -4.30 -2.64 -4.15
CA LEU A 77 -3.68 -1.65 -3.27
C LEU A 77 -4.72 -0.76 -2.58
N VAL A 78 -5.77 -0.31 -3.30
CA VAL A 78 -6.75 0.65 -2.78
C VAL A 78 -7.87 -0.04 -2.01
N TYR A 79 -8.44 -1.10 -2.56
CA TYR A 79 -9.64 -1.75 -2.02
C TYR A 79 -9.38 -3.10 -1.35
N GLY A 80 -8.20 -3.70 -1.57
CA GLY A 80 -7.90 -5.05 -1.10
C GLY A 80 -8.62 -6.14 -1.89
N GLU A 81 -9.17 -5.80 -3.06
CA GLU A 81 -9.91 -6.72 -3.92
C GLU A 81 -9.02 -7.31 -5.02
N GLY A 82 -9.28 -8.56 -5.39
CA GLY A 82 -8.52 -9.25 -6.43
C GLY A 82 -7.16 -9.75 -5.96
N LEU A 83 -6.29 -10.08 -6.93
CA LEU A 83 -4.93 -10.53 -6.66
C LEU A 83 -3.98 -9.33 -6.57
N PRO A 84 -2.92 -9.41 -5.75
CA PRO A 84 -1.97 -8.32 -5.58
C PRO A 84 -1.12 -8.04 -6.82
N GLN A 85 -0.88 -9.02 -7.69
CA GLN A 85 -0.01 -8.87 -8.87
C GLN A 85 -0.78 -9.03 -10.19
N LYS A 86 -0.31 -8.33 -11.22
CA LYS A 86 -0.91 -8.33 -12.58
C LYS A 86 -0.72 -9.66 -13.32
N GLU A 87 0.39 -10.33 -13.03
CA GLU A 87 0.73 -11.67 -13.52
C GLU A 87 1.28 -12.48 -12.33
N LEU A 88 0.83 -13.72 -12.20
CA LEU A 88 1.19 -14.60 -11.08
C LEU A 88 2.67 -15.02 -11.21
N ASP A 89 3.55 -14.37 -10.44
CA ASP A 89 4.85 -14.96 -10.17
C ASP A 89 4.68 -15.99 -9.02
N ASN A 90 5.09 -17.23 -9.27
CA ASN A 90 4.91 -18.33 -8.32
C ASN A 90 5.75 -18.16 -7.03
N GLU A 91 6.77 -17.30 -7.03
CA GLU A 91 7.68 -17.12 -5.90
C GLU A 91 7.05 -16.19 -4.84
N PHE A 92 6.34 -15.15 -5.27
CA PHE A 92 5.63 -14.18 -4.43
C PHE A 92 4.38 -14.77 -3.78
N LEU A 93 3.65 -15.62 -4.49
CA LEU A 93 2.46 -16.31 -3.94
C LEU A 93 2.78 -17.22 -2.75
N MET A 94 3.90 -17.94 -2.82
CA MET A 94 4.33 -18.82 -1.74
C MET A 94 4.61 -18.02 -0.46
N THR A 95 5.20 -16.83 -0.59
CA THR A 95 5.48 -15.96 0.57
C THR A 95 4.23 -15.36 1.23
N LEU A 96 3.12 -15.22 0.50
CA LEU A 96 1.86 -14.68 1.03
C LEU A 96 1.00 -15.74 1.72
N ILE A 97 1.11 -17.01 1.33
CA ILE A 97 0.37 -18.13 1.95
C ILE A 97 0.93 -18.47 3.33
N ASP A 98 2.25 -18.34 3.51
CA ASP A 98 2.94 -18.62 4.78
C ASP A 98 2.83 -17.48 5.82
N TYR A 99 2.28 -16.32 5.44
CA TYR A 99 2.01 -15.20 6.35
C TYR A 99 0.60 -15.31 6.97
N LYS A 100 0.29 -16.46 7.56
CA LYS A 100 -0.89 -16.68 8.41
C LYS A 100 -0.51 -16.89 9.86
#